data_AF-A0A4Q3IWL7-F1
#
_entry.id   AF-A0A4Q3IWL7-F1
#
_cell.length_a   1.000
_cell.length_b   1.000
_cell.length_c   1.000
_cell.angle_alpha   90.00
_cell.angle_beta   90.00
_cell.angle_gamma   90.00
#
_symmetry.space_group_name_H-M   'P 1'
#
loop_
_entity.id
_entity.type
_entity.pdbx_description
1 polymer ?
#
loop_
_entity_poly.entity_id
_entity_poly.type
_entity_poly.pdbx_seq_one_letter_code
_entity_poly.pdbx_strand_id
1 'polypeptide(L)'
;MEPAGSHKRNPGYPLDLDWVGRVRMNRSALERRAATIGTRRTVKKDWQAAWLLKAITLMDLTTLNSDDTPGRVERLCAKARHPVRQDII
;
A
#
# COMPACT_ATOMS: atom_id res chain seq x y z
N MET A 1 16.39 21.93 24.57
CA MET A 1 15.75 20.87 23.76
C MET A 1 15.74 19.63 24.62
N GLU A 2 14.61 19.36 25.27
CA GLU A 2 14.44 18.22 26.19
C GLU A 2 14.68 16.90 25.43
N PRO A 3 15.36 15.91 26.03
CA PRO A 3 15.54 14.61 25.39
C PRO A 3 14.16 13.94 25.25
N ALA A 4 13.84 13.50 24.03
CA ALA A 4 12.60 12.75 23.78
C ALA A 4 12.53 11.55 24.75
N GLY A 5 11.55 11.57 25.65
CA GLY A 5 11.39 10.56 26.69
C GLY A 5 11.35 9.15 26.10
N SER A 6 11.95 8.18 26.80
CA SER A 6 12.05 6.80 26.30
C SER A 6 10.65 6.23 26.03
N HIS A 7 10.27 6.12 24.75
CA HIS A 7 9.00 5.54 24.37
C HIS A 7 8.94 4.08 24.83
N LYS A 8 7.98 3.75 25.71
CA LYS A 8 7.72 2.38 26.15
C LYS A 8 7.43 1.52 24.90
N ARG A 9 8.30 0.53 24.64
CA ARG A 9 8.15 -0.38 23.50
C ARG A 9 6.84 -1.17 23.65
N ASN A 10 6.19 -1.45 22.52
CA ASN A 10 5.06 -2.37 22.49
C ASN A 10 5.55 -3.74 23.01
N PRO A 11 4.99 -4.27 24.11
CA PRO A 11 5.38 -5.58 24.65
C PRO A 11 5.08 -6.74 23.70
N GLY A 12 4.26 -6.52 22.66
CA GLY A 12 3.87 -7.52 21.68
C GLY A 12 2.84 -8.52 22.22
N TYR A 13 2.42 -9.44 21.36
CA TYR A 13 1.57 -10.58 21.69
C TYR A 13 2.12 -11.82 20.97
N PRO A 14 2.05 -13.02 21.56
CA PRO A 14 2.46 -14.25 20.88
C PRO A 14 1.73 -14.42 19.54
N LEU A 15 2.42 -14.93 18.52
CA LEU A 15 1.79 -15.18 17.22
C LEU A 15 0.67 -16.23 17.38
N ASP A 16 -0.57 -15.81 17.14
CA ASP A 16 -1.73 -16.70 17.08
C ASP A 16 -2.10 -16.98 15.62
N LEU A 17 -1.96 -18.24 15.20
CA LEU A 17 -2.33 -18.71 13.86
C LEU A 17 -3.68 -19.43 13.83
N ASP A 18 -4.36 -19.60 14.97
CA ASP A 18 -5.61 -20.34 15.06
C ASP A 18 -6.70 -19.72 14.18
N TRP A 19 -6.76 -18.39 14.12
CA TRP A 19 -7.67 -17.69 13.19
C TRP A 19 -7.38 -18.00 11.72
N VAL A 20 -6.11 -18.15 11.31
CA VAL A 20 -5.73 -18.55 9.95
C VAL A 20 -6.11 -20.01 9.71
N GLY A 21 -5.80 -20.89 10.66
CA GLY A 21 -6.08 -22.33 10.57
C GLY A 21 -7.57 -22.68 10.48
N ARG A 22 -8.44 -21.82 11.04
CA ARG A 22 -9.90 -21.96 10.97
C ARG A 22 -10.50 -21.50 9.65
N VAL A 23 -9.76 -20.76 8.81
CA VAL A 23 -10.29 -20.28 7.52
C VAL A 23 -10.50 -21.48 6.58
N ARG A 24 -11.76 -21.71 6.22
CA ARG A 24 -12.14 -22.68 5.18
C ARG A 24 -12.47 -21.93 3.90
N MET A 25 -11.83 -22.31 2.79
CA MET A 25 -12.08 -21.74 1.47
C MET A 25 -12.51 -22.81 0.49
N ASN A 26 -13.43 -22.48 -0.41
CA ASN A 26 -13.76 -23.33 -1.54
C ASN A 26 -12.69 -23.15 -2.62
N ARG A 27 -11.76 -24.11 -2.70
CA ARG A 27 -10.65 -24.09 -3.65
C ARG A 27 -11.13 -23.89 -5.10
N SER A 28 -12.08 -24.69 -5.55
CA SER A 28 -12.55 -24.63 -6.94
C SER A 28 -13.22 -23.29 -7.28
N ALA A 29 -13.96 -22.69 -6.34
CA ALA A 29 -14.53 -21.36 -6.52
C ALA A 29 -13.43 -20.28 -6.60
N LEU A 30 -12.40 -20.41 -5.77
CA LEU A 30 -11.26 -19.49 -5.76
C LEU A 30 -10.46 -19.57 -7.06
N GLU A 31 -10.16 -20.79 -7.52
CA GLU A 31 -9.46 -21.04 -8.79
C GLU A 31 -10.23 -20.47 -9.98
N ARG A 32 -11.55 -20.72 -10.06
CA ARG A 32 -12.39 -20.10 -11.10
C ARG A 32 -12.35 -18.58 -11.05
N ARG A 33 -12.47 -17.98 -9.86
CA ARG A 33 -12.44 -16.52 -9.71
C ARG A 33 -11.09 -15.94 -10.09
N ALA A 34 -9.98 -16.54 -9.64
CA ALA A 34 -8.63 -16.13 -9.98
C ALA A 34 -8.38 -16.20 -11.49
N ALA A 35 -8.81 -17.28 -12.15
CA ALA A 35 -8.69 -17.43 -13.59
C ALA A 35 -9.37 -16.29 -14.37
N THR A 36 -10.47 -15.73 -13.85
CA THR A 36 -11.15 -14.58 -14.50
C THR A 36 -10.44 -13.24 -14.32
N ILE A 37 -9.47 -13.11 -13.42
CA ILE A 37 -8.80 -11.83 -13.18
C ILE A 37 -8.00 -11.42 -14.42
N GLY A 38 -7.27 -12.35 -15.03
CA GLY A 38 -6.48 -12.11 -16.25
C GLY A 38 -7.30 -12.01 -17.53
N THR A 39 -8.56 -12.46 -17.54
CA THR A 39 -9.45 -12.37 -18.73
C THR A 39 -10.17 -11.03 -18.82
N ARG A 40 -10.16 -10.24 -17.75
CA ARG A 40 -10.76 -8.89 -17.75
C ARG A 40 -10.01 -8.02 -18.75
N ARG A 41 -10.75 -7.41 -19.67
CA ARG A 41 -10.16 -6.49 -20.65
C ARG A 41 -9.45 -5.35 -19.93
N THR A 42 -8.21 -5.10 -20.31
CA THR A 42 -7.49 -3.90 -19.90
C THR A 42 -8.23 -2.66 -20.36
N VAL A 43 -8.21 -1.64 -19.51
CA VAL A 43 -8.69 -0.32 -19.85
C VAL A 43 -7.77 0.27 -20.93
N LYS A 44 -8.33 0.72 -22.06
CA LYS A 44 -7.54 1.12 -23.24
C LYS A 44 -7.43 2.64 -23.38
N LYS A 45 -6.36 3.09 -24.06
CA LYS A 45 -6.15 4.48 -24.50
C LYS A 45 -6.30 5.48 -23.34
N ASP A 46 -7.07 6.54 -23.54
CA ASP A 46 -7.26 7.63 -22.59
C ASP A 46 -7.78 7.15 -21.23
N TRP A 47 -8.57 6.08 -21.22
CA TRP A 47 -9.06 5.49 -19.99
C TRP A 47 -7.95 4.84 -19.17
N GLN A 48 -6.89 4.32 -19.81
CA GLN A 48 -5.72 3.80 -19.12
C GLN A 48 -5.01 4.93 -18.37
N ALA A 49 -4.80 6.07 -19.04
CA ALA A 49 -4.24 7.26 -18.42
C ALA A 49 -5.11 7.76 -17.27
N ALA A 50 -6.43 7.84 -17.46
CA ALA A 50 -7.37 8.25 -16.42
C ALA A 50 -7.31 7.34 -15.18
N TRP A 51 -7.20 6.02 -15.35
CA TRP A 51 -7.07 5.08 -14.24
C TRP A 51 -5.71 5.16 -13.53
N LEU A 52 -4.63 5.39 -14.28
CA LEU A 52 -3.31 5.61 -13.68
C LEU A 52 -3.29 6.90 -12.85
N LEU A 53 -3.89 7.98 -13.36
CA LEU A 53 -4.07 9.22 -12.60
C LEU A 53 -4.95 8.99 -11.36
N LYS A 54 -6.01 8.18 -11.48
CA LYS A 54 -6.85 7.83 -10.33
C LYS A 54 -6.07 7.04 -9.28
N ALA A 55 -5.22 6.10 -9.69
CA ALA A 55 -4.38 5.33 -8.78
C ALA A 55 -3.43 6.21 -7.95
N ILE A 56 -2.92 7.30 -8.52
CA ILE A 56 -2.10 8.28 -7.78
C ILE A 56 -2.87 8.90 -6.62
N THR A 57 -4.18 9.17 -6.78
CA THR A 57 -5.03 9.69 -5.69
C THR A 57 -5.25 8.70 -4.55
N LEU A 58 -4.95 7.41 -4.79
CA LEU A 58 -5.05 6.33 -3.82
C LEU A 58 -3.68 5.95 -3.23
N MET A 59 -2.63 6.71 -3.53
CA MET A 59 -1.30 6.45 -3.01
C MET A 59 -1.30 6.68 -1.49
N ASP A 60 -0.98 5.63 -0.75
CA ASP A 60 -0.77 5.76 0.68
C ASP A 60 0.55 6.49 0.94
N LEU A 61 0.48 7.58 1.70
CA LEU A 61 1.60 8.44 2.08
C LEU A 61 1.82 8.38 3.60
N THR A 62 1.54 7.23 4.20
CA THR A 62 1.78 7.02 5.62
C THR A 62 3.23 6.62 5.91
N THR A 63 3.72 7.09 7.04
CA THR A 63 4.98 6.65 7.64
C THR A 63 4.68 5.78 8.86
N LEU A 64 4.25 4.53 8.64
CA LEU A 64 3.80 3.64 9.73
C LEU A 64 4.93 2.95 10.50
N ASN A 65 6.18 3.14 10.09
CA ASN A 65 7.32 2.50 10.71
C ASN A 65 8.09 3.50 11.59
N SER A 66 8.51 3.04 12.77
CA SER A 66 9.35 3.82 13.70
C SER A 66 10.79 4.05 13.21
N ASP A 67 11.04 3.93 11.90
CA ASP A 67 12.33 4.09 11.22
C ASP A 67 12.38 5.35 10.32
N ASP A 68 11.46 6.29 10.54
CA ASP A 68 11.47 7.57 9.86
C ASP A 68 12.72 8.39 10.18
N THR A 69 13.31 8.95 9.13
CA THR A 69 14.38 9.94 9.21
C THR A 69 13.88 11.21 8.51
N PRO A 70 14.40 12.40 8.88
CA PRO A 70 14.01 13.66 8.25
C PRO A 70 14.07 13.60 6.71
N GLY A 71 15.12 12.99 6.15
CA GLY A 71 15.26 12.84 4.69
C GLY A 71 14.25 11.89 4.04
N ARG A 72 13.80 10.84 4.75
CA ARG A 72 12.74 9.95 4.24
C ARG A 72 11.40 10.66 4.19
N VAL A 73 11.08 11.44 5.24
CA VAL A 73 9.87 12.27 5.31
C VAL A 73 9.91 13.35 4.23
N GLU A 74 11.04 14.05 4.06
CA GLU A 74 11.21 15.07 3.02
C GLU A 74 10.95 14.51 1.62
N ARG A 75 11.53 13.34 1.30
CA ARG A 75 11.32 12.68 0.01
C ARG A 75 9.87 12.21 -0.18
N LEU A 76 9.21 11.73 0.88
CA LEU A 76 7.80 11.36 0.84
C LEU A 76 6.93 12.59 0.53
N CYS A 77 7.17 13.70 1.21
CA CYS A 77 6.48 14.96 0.95
C CYS A 77 6.78 15.50 -0.48
N ALA A 78 8.01 15.36 -0.97
CA ALA A 78 8.35 15.74 -2.35
C ALA A 78 7.57 14.91 -3.38
N LYS A 79 7.46 13.59 -3.17
CA LYS A 79 6.66 12.70 -4.03
C LYS A 79 5.16 12.99 -3.93
N ALA A 80 4.67 13.38 -2.76
CA ALA A 80 3.29 13.82 -2.56
C ALA A 80 2.98 15.10 -3.36
N ARG A 81 3.90 16.07 -3.37
CA ARG A 81 3.77 17.32 -4.14
C ARG A 81 3.90 17.12 -5.64
N HIS A 82 4.77 16.21 -6.07
CA HIS A 82 5.05 15.92 -7.48
C HIS A 82 4.92 14.41 -7.75
N PRO A 83 3.69 13.87 -7.75
CA PRO A 83 3.48 12.43 -7.89
C PRO A 83 3.65 11.93 -9.34
N VAL A 84 3.73 12.85 -10.30
CA VAL A 84 3.99 12.58 -11.72
C VAL A 84 5.26 13.33 -12.13
N ARG A 85 6.07 12.70 -12.98
CA ARG A 85 7.27 13.35 -13.52
C ARG A 85 6.87 14.46 -14.49
N GLN A 86 7.64 15.55 -14.47
CA GLN A 86 7.36 16.74 -15.28
C GLN A 86 7.53 16.51 -16.78
N ASP A 87 8.33 15.54 -17.21
CA ASP A 87 8.51 15.22 -18.63
C ASP A 87 7.33 14.46 -19.25
N ILE A 88 6.32 14.11 -18.43
CA ILE A 88 5.12 13.37 -18.85
C ILE A 88 3.90 14.32 -18.98
N ILE A 89 3.96 15.55 -18.43
CA ILE A 89 2.85 16.51 -18.38
C ILE A 89 3.18 17.76 -19.19
#